data_AF-A0AAD6P3I7-F1
#
_entry.id   AF-A0AAD6P3I7-F1
#
_cell.length_a   1.000
_cell.length_b   1.000
_cell.length_c   1.000
_cell.angle_alpha   90.00
_cell.angle_beta   90.00
_cell.angle_gamma   90.00
#
_symmetry.space_group_name_H-M   'P 1'
#
loop_
_entity.id
_entity.type
_entity.pdbx_description
1 polymer ?
#
loop_
_entity_poly.entity_id
_entity_poly.type
_entity_poly.pdbx_seq_one_letter_code
_entity_poly.pdbx_strand_id
1 'polypeptide(L)'
;MHTDMSCVTIVCQDEIGGLQVRSREGKWMDINPCADTLVVNVGDLMHAWSNGRLRSSEHRVVLKRNVSRFSVAFFWCFEDEKVISAPDEVVGEGGARIYNPFVCREYLKFRESSERGKFDKVGFTVKDFAGDLKQ
;
A
#
# COMPACT_ATOMS: atom_id res chain seq x y z
N MET A 1 -2.21 11.32 -4.70
CA MET A 1 -1.18 10.24 -4.55
C MET A 1 -1.49 9.48 -3.27
N HIS A 2 -1.27 8.17 -3.25
CA HIS A 2 -1.49 7.37 -2.03
C HIS A 2 -0.71 6.05 -2.07
N THR A 3 -0.71 5.37 -0.92
CA THR A 3 -0.51 3.91 -0.78
C THR A 3 -1.85 3.22 -0.58
N ASP A 4 -1.92 1.94 -0.95
CA ASP A 4 -3.10 1.12 -0.67
C ASP A 4 -3.09 0.65 0.78
N MET A 5 -4.24 0.70 1.45
CA MET A 5 -4.37 0.17 2.81
C MET A 5 -4.36 -1.36 2.84
N SER A 6 -4.54 -2.02 1.70
CA SER A 6 -4.71 -3.46 1.57
C SER A 6 -3.41 -4.24 1.87
N CYS A 7 -3.48 -5.56 1.80
CA CYS A 7 -2.31 -6.41 1.72
C CYS A 7 -1.76 -6.42 0.29
N VAL A 8 -2.62 -6.77 -0.66
CA VAL A 8 -2.33 -6.85 -2.09
C VAL A 8 -3.48 -6.22 -2.85
N THR A 9 -3.14 -5.41 -3.86
CA THR A 9 -4.09 -4.89 -4.84
C THR A 9 -3.76 -5.47 -6.20
N ILE A 10 -4.76 -6.01 -6.90
CA ILE A 10 -4.64 -6.51 -8.27
C ILE A 10 -5.45 -5.57 -9.16
N VAL A 11 -4.80 -4.99 -10.17
CA VAL A 11 -5.40 -4.01 -11.08
C VAL A 11 -5.37 -4.54 -12.51
N CYS A 12 -6.55 -4.66 -13.08
CA CYS A 12 -6.74 -4.75 -14.52
C CYS A 12 -6.97 -3.33 -15.06
N GLN A 13 -6.13 -2.86 -15.97
CA GLN A 13 -6.24 -1.53 -16.58
C GLN A 13 -6.38 -1.63 -18.09
N ASP A 14 -7.06 -0.66 -18.69
CA ASP A 14 -7.16 -0.54 -20.14
C ASP A 14 -5.83 -0.05 -20.78
N GLU A 15 -5.84 0.01 -22.11
CA GLU A 15 -4.70 0.44 -22.92
C GLU A 15 -4.38 1.95 -22.81
N ILE A 16 -5.22 2.74 -22.13
CA ILE A 16 -4.96 4.17 -21.94
C ILE A 16 -3.84 4.39 -20.90
N GLY A 17 -3.75 3.50 -19.91
CA GLY A 17 -2.69 3.53 -18.90
C GLY A 17 -2.72 4.76 -18.01
N GLY A 18 -1.56 5.33 -17.69
CA GLY A 18 -1.44 6.50 -16.82
C GLY A 18 -1.25 6.19 -15.33
N LEU A 19 -1.21 4.90 -14.95
CA LEU A 19 -0.74 4.50 -13.63
C LEU A 19 0.75 4.83 -13.49
N GLN A 20 1.11 5.48 -12.39
CA GLN A 20 2.49 5.77 -12.04
C GLN A 20 2.80 5.28 -10.62
N VAL A 21 3.99 4.73 -10.44
CA VAL A 21 4.53 4.33 -9.13
C VAL A 21 5.75 5.17 -8.79
N ARG A 22 5.97 5.45 -7.51
CA ARG A 22 7.16 6.17 -7.04
C ARG A 22 8.29 5.19 -6.71
N SER A 23 9.43 5.36 -7.38
CA SER A 23 10.65 4.57 -7.18
C SER A 23 11.27 4.82 -5.79
N ARG A 24 12.33 4.08 -5.45
CA ARG A 24 13.06 4.30 -4.19
C ARG A 24 13.83 5.62 -4.19
N GLU A 25 14.25 6.06 -5.38
CA GLU A 25 14.90 7.35 -5.63
C GLU A 25 13.89 8.51 -5.66
N GLY A 26 12.62 8.25 -5.35
CA GLY A 26 11.56 9.26 -5.30
C GLY A 26 11.04 9.71 -6.66
N LYS A 27 11.46 9.05 -7.75
CA LYS A 27 11.05 9.37 -9.13
C LYS A 27 9.72 8.68 -9.48
N TRP A 28 8.90 9.34 -10.28
CA TRP A 28 7.69 8.74 -10.83
C TRP A 28 8.01 7.92 -12.07
N MET A 29 7.55 6.67 -12.09
CA MET A 29 7.71 5.74 -13.21
C MET A 29 6.33 5.35 -13.75
N ASP A 30 6.16 5.39 -15.06
CA ASP A 30 4.95 4.92 -15.72
C ASP A 30 4.87 3.38 -15.67
N ILE A 31 3.70 2.87 -15.32
CA ILE A 31 3.35 1.46 -15.51
C ILE A 31 2.54 1.36 -16.80
N ASN A 32 3.24 1.02 -17.89
CA ASN A 32 2.63 0.90 -19.20
C ASN A 32 1.67 -0.30 -19.21
N PRO A 33 0.46 -0.15 -19.79
CA PRO A 33 -0.41 -1.28 -20.07
C PRO A 33 0.33 -2.35 -20.89
N CYS A 34 0.05 -3.60 -20.56
CA CYS A 34 0.57 -4.75 -21.28
C CYS A 34 -0.56 -5.76 -21.40
N ALA A 35 -0.85 -6.19 -22.63
CA ALA A 35 -1.91 -7.15 -22.91
C ALA A 35 -1.72 -8.43 -22.10
N ASP A 36 -2.82 -9.01 -21.64
CA ASP A 36 -2.86 -10.25 -20.85
C ASP A 36 -2.06 -10.21 -19.53
N THR A 37 -1.88 -9.00 -18.96
CA THR A 37 -1.23 -8.83 -17.66
C THR A 37 -2.12 -8.12 -16.65
N LEU A 38 -1.80 -8.34 -15.37
CA LEU A 38 -2.38 -7.64 -14.24
C LEU A 38 -1.26 -6.94 -13.48
N VAL A 39 -1.54 -5.74 -12.99
CA VAL A 39 -0.63 -5.03 -12.08
C VAL A 39 -0.91 -5.53 -10.67
N VAL A 40 0.15 -5.93 -9.96
CA VAL A 40 0.05 -6.33 -8.55
C VAL A 40 0.82 -5.32 -7.71
N ASN A 41 0.13 -4.69 -6.77
CA ASN A 41 0.71 -3.74 -5.82
C ASN A 41 0.69 -4.30 -4.39
N VAL A 42 1.75 -4.02 -3.64
CA VAL A 42 1.82 -4.29 -2.20
C VAL A 42 1.22 -3.09 -1.47
N GLY A 43 0.33 -3.36 -0.53
CA GLY A 43 -0.25 -2.33 0.34
C GLY A 43 0.35 -2.33 1.74
N ASP A 44 -0.18 -1.43 2.55
CA ASP A 44 0.30 -1.07 3.89
C ASP A 44 0.25 -2.24 4.88
N LEU A 45 -0.82 -3.05 4.86
CA LEU A 45 -0.94 -4.21 5.76
C LEU A 45 0.14 -5.27 5.49
N MET A 46 0.46 -5.51 4.21
CA MET A 46 1.51 -6.46 3.84
C MET A 46 2.91 -5.88 4.10
N HIS A 47 3.09 -4.57 3.96
CA HIS A 47 4.31 -3.89 4.40
C HIS A 47 4.56 -4.15 5.89
N ALA A 48 3.53 -3.94 6.73
CA ALA A 48 3.61 -4.17 8.17
C ALA A 48 3.93 -5.63 8.50
N TRP A 49 3.15 -6.56 7.93
CA TRP A 49 3.28 -7.99 8.17
C TRP A 49 4.63 -8.54 7.68
N SER A 50 5.18 -8.00 6.59
CA SER A 50 6.49 -8.39 6.06
C SER A 50 7.68 -7.74 6.79
N ASN A 51 7.46 -7.05 7.91
CA ASN A 51 8.46 -6.29 8.65
C ASN A 51 9.24 -5.30 7.75
N GLY A 52 8.54 -4.67 6.78
CA GLY A 52 9.14 -3.72 5.83
C GLY A 52 9.91 -4.35 4.67
N ARG A 53 9.99 -5.69 4.56
CA ARG A 53 10.65 -6.36 3.43
C ARG A 53 9.92 -6.11 2.11
N LEU A 54 8.60 -6.05 2.14
CA LEU A 54 7.77 -5.67 0.99
C LEU A 54 7.33 -4.21 1.14
N ARG A 55 7.66 -3.38 0.16
CA ARG A 55 7.40 -1.95 0.21
C ARG A 55 6.00 -1.62 -0.35
N SER A 56 5.13 -1.11 0.52
CA SER A 56 3.96 -0.34 0.08
C SER A 56 4.40 0.89 -0.69
N SER A 57 4.11 0.92 -1.99
CA SER A 57 4.63 1.93 -2.90
C SER A 57 3.58 3.00 -3.20
N GLU A 58 3.99 4.26 -3.09
CA GLU A 58 3.15 5.38 -3.48
C GLU A 58 2.85 5.29 -4.98
N HIS A 59 1.59 5.47 -5.32
CA HIS A 59 1.14 5.45 -6.69
C HIS A 59 0.05 6.50 -6.93
N ARG A 60 -0.13 6.83 -8.21
CA ARG A 60 -1.12 7.79 -8.70
C ARG A 60 -1.56 7.43 -10.11
N VAL A 61 -2.69 7.97 -10.55
CA VAL A 61 -3.11 7.93 -11.94
C VAL A 61 -3.05 9.35 -12.50
N VAL A 62 -2.40 9.50 -13.66
CA VAL A 62 -2.28 10.76 -14.39
C VAL A 62 -2.78 10.55 -15.81
N LEU A 63 -3.89 11.19 -16.17
CA LEU A 63 -4.40 11.17 -17.54
C LEU A 63 -3.52 12.06 -18.42
N LYS A 64 -2.90 11.47 -19.45
CA LYS A 64 -2.05 12.19 -20.41
C LYS A 64 -2.87 12.82 -21.56
N ARG A 65 -4.14 12.44 -21.70
CA ARG A 65 -5.07 12.87 -22.75
C ARG A 65 -6.46 13.03 -22.17
N ASN A 66 -7.30 13.85 -22.80
CA ASN A 66 -8.70 14.02 -22.41
C ASN A 66 -9.56 12.87 -22.96
N VAL A 67 -9.39 11.68 -22.39
CA VAL A 67 -10.09 10.44 -22.75
C VAL A 67 -10.52 9.70 -21.49
N SER A 68 -11.59 8.92 -21.58
CA SER A 68 -11.99 8.02 -20.50
C SER A 68 -10.97 6.90 -20.33
N ARG A 69 -10.62 6.61 -19.07
CA ARG A 69 -9.75 5.50 -18.66
C ARG A 69 -10.54 4.63 -17.69
N PHE A 70 -10.51 3.32 -17.89
CA PHE A 70 -11.14 2.34 -17.03
C PHE A 70 -10.11 1.41 -16.38
N SER A 71 -10.38 1.02 -15.14
CA SER A 71 -9.66 -0.05 -14.46
C SER A 71 -10.55 -0.72 -13.44
N VAL A 72 -10.32 -2.01 -13.23
CA VAL A 72 -10.93 -2.80 -12.17
C VAL A 72 -9.85 -3.15 -11.16
N ALA A 73 -10.11 -2.88 -9.88
CA ALA A 73 -9.18 -3.17 -8.81
C ALA A 73 -9.81 -4.13 -7.81
N PHE A 74 -9.08 -5.18 -7.47
CA PHE A 74 -9.39 -6.10 -6.38
C PHE A 74 -8.43 -5.82 -5.21
N PHE A 75 -8.99 -5.64 -4.02
CA PHE A 75 -8.22 -5.38 -2.80
C PHE A 75 -8.39 -6.55 -1.86
N TRP A 76 -7.29 -7.20 -1.50
CA TRP A 76 -7.28 -8.24 -0.47
C TRP A 76 -6.71 -7.68 0.83
N CYS A 77 -7.47 -7.83 1.91
CA CYS A 77 -7.08 -7.44 3.27
C CYS A 77 -7.14 -8.67 4.20
N PHE A 78 -6.47 -8.58 5.35
CA PHE A 78 -6.76 -9.49 6.45
C PHE A 78 -8.16 -9.24 7.01
N GLU A 79 -8.69 -10.23 7.72
CA GLU A 79 -9.93 -10.10 8.50
C GLU A 79 -9.87 -8.94 9.49
N ASP A 80 -11.00 -8.30 9.74
CA ASP A 80 -11.13 -7.09 10.55
C ASP A 80 -10.44 -7.19 11.92
N GLU A 81 -10.64 -8.30 12.63
CA GLU A 81 -10.12 -8.52 13.98
C GLU A 81 -8.70 -9.11 13.99
N LYS A 82 -8.08 -9.32 12.82
CA LYS A 82 -6.73 -9.86 12.74
C LYS A 82 -5.73 -8.88 13.35
N VAL A 83 -4.97 -9.36 14.34
CA VAL A 83 -3.78 -8.65 14.82
C VAL A 83 -2.66 -8.80 13.80
N ILE A 84 -2.19 -7.67 13.29
CA ILE A 84 -1.08 -7.55 12.37
C ILE A 84 0.20 -7.44 13.18
N SER A 85 1.09 -8.40 12.97
CA SER A 85 2.46 -8.39 13.49
C SER A 85 3.33 -9.22 12.55
N ALA A 86 4.60 -8.85 12.43
CA ALA A 86 5.54 -9.64 11.65
C ALA A 86 5.75 -11.03 12.30
N PRO A 87 5.59 -12.14 11.55
CA PRO A 87 5.90 -13.48 12.03
C PRO A 87 7.38 -13.64 12.40
N ASP A 88 7.70 -14.54 13.33
CA ASP A 88 9.08 -14.77 13.75
C ASP A 88 9.97 -15.25 12.60
N GLU A 89 9.43 -16.01 11.65
CA GLU A 89 10.13 -16.47 10.45
C GLU A 89 10.49 -15.29 9.50
N VAL A 90 9.66 -14.24 9.50
CA VAL A 90 9.90 -13.01 8.74
C VAL A 90 10.88 -12.10 9.48
N VAL A 91 10.85 -12.07 10.82
CA VAL A 91 11.79 -11.28 11.60
C VAL A 91 13.19 -11.91 11.57
N GLY A 92 13.28 -13.23 11.67
CA GLY A 92 14.51 -13.99 11.76
C GLY A 92 15.13 -13.99 13.16
N GLU A 93 16.06 -14.91 13.40
CA GLU A 93 16.77 -15.02 14.67
C GLU A 93 17.58 -13.74 14.97
N GLY A 94 17.43 -13.19 16.18
CA GLY A 94 18.06 -11.93 16.57
C GLY A 94 17.48 -10.67 15.93
N GLY A 95 16.44 -10.79 15.10
CA GLY A 95 15.76 -9.65 14.47
C GLY A 95 14.80 -8.93 15.43
N ALA A 96 14.52 -7.66 15.13
CA ALA A 96 13.50 -6.87 15.83
C ALA A 96 12.32 -6.57 14.91
N ARG A 97 11.12 -6.58 15.49
CA ARG A 97 9.90 -6.09 14.82
C ARG A 97 9.98 -4.57 14.73
N ILE A 98 9.70 -4.01 13.55
CA ILE A 98 9.77 -2.56 13.35
C ILE A 98 8.48 -1.83 13.74
N TYR A 99 7.36 -2.55 13.85
CA TYR A 99 6.04 -2.01 14.22
C TYR A 99 5.49 -2.69 15.47
N ASN A 100 4.78 -1.95 16.31
CA ASN A 100 3.95 -2.57 17.36
C ASN A 100 2.82 -3.40 16.71
N PRO A 101 2.37 -4.50 17.34
CA PRO A 101 1.18 -5.20 16.89
C PRO A 101 -0.06 -4.31 16.92
N PHE A 102 -0.96 -4.43 15.93
CA PHE A 102 -2.18 -3.65 15.86
C PHE A 102 -3.33 -4.41 15.19
N VAL A 103 -4.59 -4.01 15.43
CA VAL A 103 -5.77 -4.65 14.81
C VAL A 103 -6.03 -4.07 13.41
N CYS A 104 -6.27 -4.94 12.43
CA CYS A 104 -6.50 -4.58 11.03
C CYS A 104 -7.57 -3.48 10.86
N ARG A 105 -8.76 -3.69 11.43
CA ARG A 105 -9.88 -2.73 11.32
C ARG A 105 -9.56 -1.37 11.94
N GLU A 106 -8.75 -1.31 12.98
CA GLU A 106 -8.37 -0.03 13.61
C GLU A 106 -7.48 0.80 12.68
N TYR A 107 -6.54 0.14 11.99
CA TYR A 107 -5.72 0.80 10.97
C TYR A 107 -6.55 1.32 9.79
N LEU A 108 -7.50 0.50 9.29
CA LEU A 108 -8.41 0.93 8.22
C LEU A 108 -9.24 2.16 8.63
N LYS A 109 -9.82 2.13 9.84
CA LYS A 109 -10.56 3.28 10.40
C LYS A 109 -9.68 4.53 10.55
N PHE A 110 -8.44 4.37 10.98
CA PHE A 110 -7.48 5.47 11.09
C PHE A 110 -7.23 6.14 9.73
N ARG A 111 -7.03 5.33 8.68
CA ARG A 111 -6.81 5.81 7.31
C ARG A 111 -8.05 6.42 6.66
N GLU A 112 -9.24 5.97 7.03
CA GLU A 112 -10.51 6.51 6.53
C GLU A 112 -10.92 7.82 7.22
N SER A 113 -10.75 7.89 8.54
CA SER A 113 -11.24 8.99 9.39
C SER A 113 -10.32 10.20 9.47
N SER A 114 -9.10 10.14 8.93
CA SER A 114 -8.17 11.26 8.95
C SER A 114 -8.67 12.44 8.09
N GLU A 115 -9.39 13.38 8.71
CA GLU A 115 -10.01 14.54 8.04
C GLU A 115 -9.00 15.49 7.37
N ARG A 116 -7.73 15.47 7.80
CA ARG A 116 -6.62 16.24 7.19
C ARG A 116 -6.16 15.73 5.81
N GLY A 117 -6.71 14.60 5.32
CA GLY A 117 -6.19 13.86 4.16
C GLY A 117 -7.16 13.70 2.98
N LYS A 118 -8.15 14.59 2.81
CA LYS A 118 -9.12 14.44 1.69
C LYS A 118 -8.46 14.50 0.30
N PHE A 119 -7.25 15.07 0.17
CA PHE A 119 -6.60 15.22 -1.15
C PHE A 119 -5.10 14.85 -1.22
N ASP A 120 -4.37 14.76 -0.10
CA ASP A 120 -2.95 14.32 -0.07
C ASP A 120 -2.71 13.26 1.02
N LYS A 121 -2.98 11.98 0.69
CA LYS A 121 -2.89 10.80 1.60
C LYS A 121 -1.47 10.25 1.80
N VAL A 122 -0.47 11.12 1.81
CA VAL A 122 0.95 10.73 1.87
C VAL A 122 1.46 10.67 3.32
N GLY A 123 0.82 11.39 4.25
CA GLY A 123 0.89 11.08 5.69
C GLY A 123 -0.13 10.01 6.06
N PHE A 124 -0.05 9.43 7.26
CA PHE A 124 -0.89 8.31 7.75
C PHE A 124 -0.40 6.94 7.24
N THR A 125 0.88 6.67 7.44
CA THR A 125 1.52 5.38 7.19
C THR A 125 1.24 4.39 8.33
N VAL A 126 1.58 3.11 8.14
CA VAL A 126 1.61 2.12 9.23
C VAL A 126 2.43 2.63 10.41
N LYS A 127 3.55 3.30 10.14
CA LYS A 127 4.44 3.88 11.15
C LYS A 127 3.75 4.96 11.99
N ASP A 128 2.93 5.81 11.37
CA ASP A 128 2.20 6.86 12.07
C ASP A 128 1.12 6.29 13.01
N PHE A 129 0.60 5.09 12.70
CA PHE A 129 -0.43 4.42 13.48
C PHE A 129 0.14 3.50 14.56
N ALA A 130 0.99 2.56 14.17
CA ALA A 130 1.54 1.53 15.04
C ALA A 130 2.78 2.02 15.83
N GLY A 131 3.38 3.16 15.45
CA GLY A 131 4.66 3.60 15.98
C GLY A 131 5.81 2.66 15.62
N ASP A 132 7.02 3.06 15.98
CA ASP A 132 8.17 2.15 15.97
C ASP A 132 8.28 1.49 17.36
N LEU A 133 8.52 0.18 17.39
CA LEU A 133 9.17 -0.44 18.55
C LEU A 133 10.62 0.06 18.54
N LYS A 134 10.88 1.21 19.17
CA LYS A 134 12.25 1.71 19.33
C LYS A 134 13.07 0.64 20.07
N GLN A 135 14.25 0.33 19.53
CA GLN A 135 15.33 -0.33 20.26
C GLN A 135 15.75 0.53 21.45
#